data_AF-A0ABD0PX46-F1
#
_entry.id   AF-A0ABD0PX46-F1
#
_cell.length_a   1.000
_cell.length_b   1.000
_cell.length_c   1.000
_cell.angle_alpha   90.00
_cell.angle_beta   90.00
_cell.angle_gamma   90.00
#
_symmetry.space_group_name_H-M   'P 1'
#
loop_
_entity.id
_entity.type
_entity.pdbx_description
1 polymer ?
#
loop_
_entity_poly.entity_id
_entity_poly.type
_entity_poly.pdbx_seq_one_letter_code
_entity_poly.pdbx_strand_id
1 'polypeptide(L)' 'ELAMIMDRLYGGVCYAGIDTDPELKYPKGAGRVAFSNQQSYIAAISARFVQLQHNDIDKR' A
#
# COMPACT_ATOMS: atom_id res chain seq x y z
N GLU A 1 -3.66 -7.62 3.75
CA GLU A 1 -2.66 -8.17 2.82
C GLU A 1 -1.66 -7.15 2.28
N LEU A 2 -2.07 -5.93 1.91
CA LEU A 2 -1.19 -4.90 1.36
C LEU A 2 0.11 -4.69 2.17
N ALA A 3 0.00 -4.60 3.50
CA ALA A 3 1.16 -4.46 4.39
C ALA A 3 2.20 -5.58 4.17
N MET A 4 1.75 -6.83 4.12
CA MET A 4 2.64 -7.98 3.94
C MET A 4 3.30 -8.00 2.56
N ILE A 5 2.58 -7.62 1.51
CA ILE A 5 3.13 -7.59 0.15
C ILE A 5 4.19 -6.49 0.03
N MET A 6 3.89 -5.29 0.53
CA MET A 6 4.83 -4.17 0.53
C MET A 6 6.05 -4.44 1.40
N ASP A 7 5.86 -5.10 2.55
CA ASP A 7 6.96 -5.48 3.44
C ASP A 7 7.87 -6.54 2.81
N ARG A 8 7.31 -7.49 2.07
CA ARG A 8 8.11 -8.47 1.31
C ARG A 8 8.91 -7.84 0.17
N LEU A 9 8.40 -6.77 -0.44
CA LEU A 9 9.05 -6.12 -1.59
C LEU A 9 10.10 -5.09 -1.19
N TYR A 10 9.82 -4.28 -0.16
CA TYR A 10 10.65 -3.14 0.21
C TYR A 10 11.13 -3.17 1.66
N GLY A 11 10.53 -4.01 2.50
CA GLY A 11 10.83 -4.11 3.92
C GLY A 11 10.40 -2.89 4.73
N GLY A 12 10.32 -3.07 6.05
CA GLY A 12 10.15 -1.98 7.00
C GLY A 12 8.80 -1.29 6.92
N VAL A 13 7.73 -1.99 6.56
CA VAL A 13 6.38 -1.41 6.60
C VAL A 13 5.91 -1.31 8.05
N CYS A 14 5.56 -0.11 8.51
CA CYS A 14 4.97 0.13 9.83
C CYS A 14 3.45 0.13 9.80
N TYR A 15 2.86 0.55 8.69
CA TYR A 15 1.42 0.73 8.56
C TYR A 15 1.00 0.63 7.10
N ALA A 16 -0.16 0.03 6.86
CA ALA A 16 -0.86 0.13 5.59
C ALA A 16 -2.36 0.31 5.85
N GLY A 17 -3.00 1.19 5.10
CA GLY A 17 -4.41 1.49 5.26
C GLY A 17 -5.02 2.09 3.99
N ILE A 18 -6.33 2.28 4.02
CA ILE A 18 -7.06 2.95 2.94
C ILE A 18 -7.17 4.43 3.32
N ASP A 19 -7.00 5.31 2.33
CA ASP A 19 -7.24 6.73 2.52
C ASP A 19 -8.75 6.96 2.64
N THR A 20 -9.17 7.41 3.81
CA THR A 20 -10.55 7.76 4.10
C THR A 20 -10.70 9.27 4.22
N ASP A 21 -11.85 9.79 3.84
CA ASP A 21 -12.23 11.15 4.21
C ASP A 21 -12.33 11.29 5.73
N PRO A 22 -11.66 12.26 6.36
CA PRO A 22 -11.66 12.36 7.82
C PRO A 22 -13.03 12.76 8.40
N GLU A 23 -13.86 13.49 7.64
CA GLU A 23 -15.19 13.93 8.09
C GLU A 23 -16.23 12.85 7.78
N LEU A 24 -16.24 12.36 6.53
CA LEU A 24 -17.25 11.40 6.06
C LEU A 24 -16.88 9.95 6.34
N LYS A 25 -15.66 9.68 6.83
CA LYS A 25 -15.08 8.33 7.04
C LYS A 25 -15.22 7.42 5.81
N TYR A 26 -15.25 8.02 4.63
CA TYR A 26 -15.54 7.34 3.37
C TYR A 26 -14.26 7.04 2.59
N PRO A 27 -14.06 5.83 2.03
CA PRO A 27 -12.85 5.49 1.30
C PRO A 27 -12.72 6.29 0.00
N LYS A 28 -11.55 6.91 -0.20
CA LYS A 28 -11.24 7.77 -1.37
C LYS A 28 -10.76 7.00 -2.60
N GLY A 29 -10.73 5.67 -2.54
CA GLY A 29 -10.22 4.83 -3.63
C GLY A 29 -8.68 4.80 -3.75
N ALA A 30 -7.97 5.29 -2.73
CA ALA A 30 -6.52 5.21 -2.63
C ALA A 30 -6.10 4.50 -1.34
N GLY A 31 -4.91 3.90 -1.34
CA GLY A 31 -4.28 3.28 -0.17
C GLY A 31 -2.99 4.01 0.19
N ARG A 32 -2.63 3.96 1.47
CA ARG A 32 -1.39 4.51 2.00
C ARG A 32 -0.58 3.47 2.74
N VAL A 33 0.74 3.59 2.65
CA VAL A 33 1.71 2.73 3.31
C VAL A 33 2.77 3.60 3.96
N ALA A 34 3.11 3.35 5.21
CA ALA A 34 4.18 4.03 5.93
C ALA A 34 5.32 3.07 6.21
N PHE A 35 6.55 3.55 6.05
CA PHE A 35 7.77 2.80 6.27
C PHE A 35 8.53 3.33 7.49
N SER A 36 9.24 2.44 8.19
CA SER A 36 10.11 2.78 9.32
C SER A 36 11.40 3.49 8.91
N ASN A 37 11.75 3.43 7.62
CA ASN A 37 13.01 3.91 7.12
C ASN A 37 12.86 4.58 5.74
N GLN A 38 13.71 5.56 5.49
CA GLN A 38 13.66 6.37 4.26
C GLN A 38 14.07 5.58 3.02
N GLN A 39 14.94 4.56 3.16
CA GLN A 39 15.43 3.77 2.03
C GLN A 39 14.30 2.95 1.38
N SER A 40 13.49 2.27 2.19
CA SER A 40 12.30 1.54 1.74
C SER A 40 11.27 2.47 1.10
N TYR A 41 11.06 3.67 1.66
CA TYR A 41 10.17 4.68 1.07
C TYR A 41 10.65 5.10 -0.34
N ILE A 42 11.93 5.46 -0.48
CA ILE A 42 12.48 5.86 -1.78
C ILE A 42 12.40 4.70 -2.78
N ALA A 43 12.77 3.49 -2.37
CA ALA A 43 12.70 2.30 -3.23
C ALA A 43 11.27 2.03 -3.74
N ALA A 44 10.27 2.12 -2.85
CA ALA A 44 8.86 1.92 -3.19
C ALA A 44 8.35 2.96 -4.19
N ILE A 45 8.73 4.24 -4.02
CA ILE A 45 8.35 5.31 -4.95
C ILE A 45 9.08 5.15 -6.30
N SER A 46 10.37 4.81 -6.29
CA SER A 46 11.17 4.61 -7.50
C SER A 46 10.67 3.45 -8.36
N ALA A 47 10.12 2.40 -7.75
CA ALA A 47 9.57 1.25 -8.47
C ALA A 47 8.36 1.62 -9.35
N ARG A 48 7.62 2.68 -9.00
CA ARG A 48 6.47 3.27 -9.72
C ARG A 48 5.24 2.38 -9.86
N PHE A 49 5.41 1.11 -10.21
CA PHE A 49 4.36 0.11 -10.38
C PHE A 49 4.75 -1.20 -9.70
N VAL A 50 3.76 -1.89 -9.15
CA VAL A 50 3.91 -3.21 -8.56
C VAL A 50 2.78 -4.11 -9.05
N GLN A 51 3.12 -5.34 -9.43
CA GLN A 51 2.11 -6.33 -9.76
C GLN A 51 1.63 -7.01 -8.48
N LEU A 52 0.36 -6.77 -8.15
CA LEU A 52 -0.31 -7.47 -7.05
C LEU A 52 -1.08 -8.64 -7.65
N GLN A 53 -0.69 -9.86 -7.31
CA GLN A 53 -1.48 -11.05 -7.64
C GLN A 53 -2.49 -11.26 -6.51
N HIS A 54 -3.77 -11.14 -6.84
CA HIS A 54 -4.87 -11.48 -5.94
C HIS A 54 -5.79 -12.43 -6.71
N ASN A 55 -5.98 -13.64 -6.19
CA ASN A 55 -6.54 -14.78 -6.93
C ASN A 55 -8.05 -14.73 -7.18
N ASP A 56 -8.73 -13.58 -6.99
CA ASP A 56 -10.20 -13.54 -7.06
C ASP A 56 -10.75 -12.12 -7.38
N ILE A 57 -10.14 -11.40 -8.34
CA ILE A 57 -10.71 -10.13 -8.80
C ILE A 57 -11.68 -10.40 -9.96
N ASP A 58 -12.80 -11.06 -9.66
CA ASP A 58 -13.95 -11.15 -10.58
C ASP A 58 -14.71 -9.81 -10.53
N LYS A 59 -14.20 -8.82 -11.29
CA LYS A 59 -14.85 -7.52 -11.43
C LYS A 59 -15.90 -7.63 -12.53
N ARG A 60 -17.11 -8.04 -12.14
CA ARG A 60 -18.28 -8.16 -13.02
C ARG A 60 -18.90 -6.81 -13.37
#